data_AF-A0A9E5PYI2-F1
#
_entry.id   AF-A0A9E5PYI2-F1
#
_cell.length_a   1.000
_cell.length_b   1.000
_cell.length_c   1.000
_cell.angle_alpha   90.00
_cell.angle_beta   90.00
_cell.angle_gamma   90.00
#
_symmetry.space_group_name_H-M   'P 1'
#
loop_
_entity.id
_entity.type
_entity.pdbx_description
1 polymer ?
#
loop_
_entity_poly.entity_id
_entity_poly.type
_entity_poly.pdbx_seq_one_letter_code
_entity_poly.pdbx_strand_id
1 'polypeptide(L)'
;MPSPSPNFSSVKLPASLVDQARRAAEAQRRSVAGQIEYWATLGQITEETGLTVLEAREAIARYDAQAQDHAALDAIEARFAEAAASGGLAQAVRKTVQTDRQRATAAAPARARRAA
;
A
#
# COMPACT_ATOMS: atom_id res chain seq x y z
N MET A 1 18.93 14.72 10.82
CA MET A 1 17.78 15.50 11.30
C MET A 1 17.26 14.85 12.57
N PRO A 2 17.02 15.56 13.67
CA PRO A 2 16.45 14.94 14.86
C PRO A 2 14.98 14.61 14.58
N SER A 3 14.61 13.34 14.68
CA SER A 3 13.22 12.89 14.66
C SER A 3 12.49 13.53 15.86
N PRO A 4 11.31 14.15 15.69
CA PRO A 4 10.57 14.68 16.82
C PRO A 4 10.19 13.51 17.75
N SER A 5 10.73 13.51 18.96
CA SER A 5 10.28 12.62 20.03
C SER A 5 8.80 12.93 20.29
N PRO A 6 7.88 11.96 20.18
CA PRO A 6 6.50 12.21 20.52
C PRO A 6 6.41 12.54 22.02
N ASN A 7 6.07 13.78 22.34
CA ASN A 7 5.85 14.25 23.71
C ASN A 7 4.51 13.71 24.20
N PHE A 8 4.53 12.52 24.81
CA PHE A 8 3.32 11.93 25.40
C PHE A 8 2.96 12.61 26.72
N SER A 9 1.68 12.95 26.89
CA SER A 9 1.10 13.45 28.14
C SER A 9 -0.01 12.50 28.60
N SER A 10 -0.06 12.21 29.90
CA SER A 10 -1.10 11.35 30.48
C SER A 10 -2.35 12.19 30.78
N VAL A 11 -3.47 11.82 30.17
CA VAL A 11 -4.74 12.56 30.28
C VAL A 11 -5.78 11.66 30.95
N LYS A 12 -6.54 12.22 31.90
CA LYS A 12 -7.66 11.50 32.52
C LYS A 12 -8.87 11.58 31.60
N LEU A 13 -9.37 10.41 31.17
CA LEU A 13 -10.55 10.29 30.31
C LEU A 13 -11.66 9.52 31.04
N PRO A 14 -12.94 9.81 30.77
CA PRO A 14 -14.05 9.02 31.28
C PRO A 14 -13.94 7.55 30.86
N ALA A 15 -14.22 6.62 31.78
CA ALA A 15 -14.13 5.19 31.52
C ALA A 15 -15.00 4.74 30.33
N SER A 16 -16.21 5.30 30.22
CA SER A 16 -17.12 5.01 29.11
C SER A 16 -16.55 5.40 27.73
N LEU A 17 -15.75 6.46 27.64
CA LEU A 17 -15.07 6.85 26.41
C LEU A 17 -13.96 5.87 26.07
N VAL A 18 -13.18 5.47 27.07
CA VAL A 18 -12.10 4.48 26.92
C VAL A 18 -12.66 3.13 26.46
N ASP A 19 -13.81 2.69 26.99
CA ASP A 19 -14.47 1.45 26.60
C ASP A 19 -15.03 1.49 25.18
N GLN A 20 -15.54 2.64 24.74
CA GLN A 20 -15.94 2.85 23.34
C GLN A 20 -14.73 2.78 22.41
N ALA A 21 -13.66 3.49 22.76
CA ALA A 21 -12.42 3.49 21.99
C ALA A 21 -11.82 2.09 21.92
N ARG A 22 -11.84 1.31 23.02
CA ARG A 22 -11.39 -0.09 23.03
C ARG A 22 -12.15 -0.96 22.06
N ARG A 23 -13.49 -0.93 22.09
CA ARG A 23 -14.34 -1.71 21.16
C ARG A 23 -14.08 -1.34 19.69
N ALA A 24 -13.93 -0.05 19.40
CA ALA A 24 -13.63 0.42 18.04
C ALA A 24 -12.21 0.07 17.58
N ALA A 25 -11.25 0.08 18.51
CA ALA A 25 -9.85 -0.23 18.25
C ALA A 25 -9.64 -1.74 18.00
N GLU A 26 -10.34 -2.60 18.75
CA GLU A 26 -10.30 -4.07 18.60
C GLU A 26 -10.63 -4.51 17.17
N ALA A 27 -11.71 -3.97 16.59
CA ALA A 27 -12.12 -4.27 15.23
C ALA A 27 -11.05 -3.93 14.17
N GLN A 28 -10.24 -2.90 14.44
CA GLN A 28 -9.23 -2.37 13.52
C GLN A 28 -7.80 -2.74 13.92
N ARG A 29 -7.63 -3.57 14.95
CA ARG A 29 -6.33 -3.94 15.54
C ARG A 29 -5.46 -2.71 15.89
N ARG A 30 -6.08 -1.61 16.31
CA ARG A 30 -5.39 -0.39 16.75
C ARG A 30 -5.26 -0.36 18.27
N SER A 31 -4.37 0.48 18.79
CA SER A 31 -4.34 0.77 20.22
C SER A 31 -5.49 1.71 20.61
N VAL A 32 -5.87 1.72 21.89
CA VAL A 32 -6.90 2.64 22.40
C VAL A 32 -6.49 4.11 22.19
N ALA A 33 -5.22 4.42 22.46
CA ALA A 33 -4.66 5.75 22.23
C ALA A 33 -4.74 6.14 20.74
N GLY A 34 -4.33 5.24 19.84
CA GLY A 34 -4.40 5.49 18.39
C GLY A 34 -5.83 5.64 17.87
N GLN A 35 -6.80 4.95 18.48
CA GLN A 35 -8.21 5.12 18.14
C GLN A 35 -8.76 6.48 18.58
N ILE A 36 -8.31 7.00 19.73
CA ILE A 36 -8.69 8.33 20.23
C ILE A 36 -8.05 9.43 19.37
N GLU A 37 -6.78 9.29 19.02
CA GLU A 37 -6.06 10.18 18.10
C GLU A 37 -6.75 10.26 16.74
N TYR A 38 -7.17 9.12 16.21
CA TYR A 38 -7.93 9.05 14.96
C TYR A 38 -9.26 9.82 15.04
N TRP A 39 -10.02 9.67 16.13
CA TRP A 39 -11.25 10.43 16.33
C TRP A 39 -11.00 11.94 16.45
N ALA A 40 -9.94 12.33 17.15
CA ALA A 40 -9.55 13.74 17.27
C ALA A 40 -9.21 14.35 15.90
N THR A 41 -8.44 13.64 15.09
CA THR A 41 -8.07 14.05 13.73
C THR A 41 -9.29 14.21 12.85
N LEU A 42 -10.24 13.26 12.90
CA LEU A 42 -11.50 13.36 12.18
C LEU A 42 -12.32 14.59 12.59
N GLY A 43 -12.40 14.87 13.89
CA GLY A 43 -13.10 16.05 14.42
C GLY A 43 -12.49 17.34 13.88
N GLN A 44 -11.16 17.47 13.94
CA GLN A 44 -10.44 18.63 13.41
C GLN A 44 -10.68 18.84 11.91
N ILE A 45 -10.58 17.78 11.11
CA ILE A 45 -10.85 17.87 9.66
C ILE A 45 -12.29 18.33 9.41
N THR A 46 -13.26 17.73 10.12
CA THR A 46 -14.68 18.08 10.00
C THR A 46 -14.91 19.57 10.30
N GLU A 47 -14.26 20.12 11.33
CA GLU A 47 -14.35 21.53 11.71
C GLU A 47 -13.67 22.47 10.70
N GLU A 48 -12.46 22.14 10.24
CA GLU A 48 -11.68 23.00 9.33
C GLU A 48 -12.28 23.06 7.92
N THR A 49 -12.80 21.93 7.44
CA THR A 49 -13.24 21.78 6.05
C THR A 49 -14.75 21.92 5.87
N GLY A 50 -15.52 21.82 6.96
CA GLY A 50 -16.97 21.70 6.91
C GLY A 50 -17.47 20.37 6.32
N LEU A 51 -16.57 19.40 6.12
CA LEU A 51 -16.93 18.06 5.67
C LEU A 51 -17.73 17.33 6.74
N THR A 52 -18.63 16.46 6.32
CA THR A 52 -19.27 15.51 7.22
C THR A 52 -18.27 14.45 7.68
N VAL A 53 -18.53 13.82 8.84
CA VAL A 53 -17.65 12.77 9.40
C VAL A 53 -17.46 11.60 8.42
N LEU A 54 -18.46 11.28 7.60
CA LEU A 54 -18.36 10.23 6.58
C LEU A 54 -17.39 10.63 5.46
N GLU A 55 -17.49 11.86 4.96
CA GLU A 55 -16.59 12.39 3.93
C GLU A 55 -15.15 12.47 4.44
N ALA A 56 -14.95 12.88 5.70
CA ALA A 56 -13.63 12.89 6.32
C ALA A 56 -13.05 11.47 6.41
N ARG A 57 -13.85 10.46 6.80
CA ARG A 57 -13.40 9.05 6.81
C ARG A 57 -13.01 8.57 5.42
N GLU A 58 -13.80 8.90 4.41
CA GLU A 58 -13.53 8.48 3.04
C GLU A 58 -12.27 9.15 2.49
N ALA A 59 -12.07 10.44 2.78
CA ALA A 59 -10.87 11.16 2.40
C ALA A 59 -9.59 10.53 2.99
N ILE A 60 -9.62 10.16 4.29
CA ILE A 60 -8.50 9.47 4.94
C ILE A 60 -8.26 8.10 4.31
N ALA A 61 -9.32 7.30 4.11
CA ALA A 61 -9.19 5.97 3.52
C ALA A 61 -8.58 6.03 2.11
N ARG A 62 -8.94 7.03 1.31
CA ARG A 62 -8.34 7.26 -0.02
C ARG A 62 -6.87 7.66 0.08
N TYR A 63 -6.52 8.55 1.00
CA TYR A 63 -5.12 8.95 1.22
C TYR A 63 -4.26 7.75 1.64
N ASP A 64 -4.72 6.95 2.60
CA ASP A 64 -4.01 5.76 3.06
C ASP A 64 -3.82 4.75 1.93
N ALA A 65 -4.85 4.51 1.11
CA ALA A 65 -4.75 3.63 -0.05
C ALA A 65 -3.71 4.14 -1.07
N GLN A 66 -3.73 5.43 -1.39
CA GLN A 66 -2.75 6.04 -2.28
C GLN A 66 -1.33 5.95 -1.72
N ALA A 67 -1.14 6.12 -0.41
CA ALA A 67 0.16 5.98 0.23
C ALA A 67 0.70 4.54 0.13
N GLN A 68 -0.16 3.53 0.26
CA GLN A 68 0.22 2.13 0.05
C GLN A 68 0.63 1.85 -1.41
N ASP A 69 -0.10 2.42 -2.38
CA ASP A 69 0.22 2.26 -3.80
C ASP A 69 1.60 2.85 -4.14
N HIS A 70 1.91 4.05 -3.61
CA HIS A 70 3.23 4.66 -3.80
C HIS A 70 4.35 3.82 -3.17
N ALA A 71 4.15 3.31 -1.95
CA ALA A 71 5.13 2.43 -1.32
C ALA A 71 5.35 1.12 -2.10
N ALA A 72 4.30 0.58 -2.74
CA ALA A 72 4.40 -0.59 -3.60
C ALA A 72 5.17 -0.29 -4.89
N LEU A 73 4.94 0.88 -5.50
CA LEU A 73 5.70 1.36 -6.66
C LEU A 73 7.19 1.50 -6.33
N ASP A 74 7.53 2.14 -5.21
CA ASP A 74 8.92 2.29 -4.76
C ASP A 74 9.61 0.93 -4.57
N ALA A 75 8.89 -0.04 -4.00
CA ALA A 75 9.41 -1.40 -3.82
C ALA A 75 9.67 -2.12 -5.16
N ILE A 76 8.80 -1.91 -6.17
CA ILE A 76 9.00 -2.44 -7.52
C ILE A 76 10.22 -1.79 -8.17
N GLU A 77 10.37 -0.47 -8.05
CA GLU A 77 11.49 0.27 -8.60
C GLU A 77 12.82 -0.18 -7.98
N ALA A 78 12.86 -0.33 -6.65
CA ALA A 78 14.03 -0.82 -5.94
C ALA A 78 14.44 -2.23 -6.41
N ARG A 79 13.47 -3.15 -6.50
CA ARG A 79 13.71 -4.51 -6.99
C ARG A 79 14.17 -4.51 -8.45
N PHE A 80 13.63 -3.63 -9.29
CA PHE A 80 14.05 -3.50 -10.69
C PHE A 80 15.49 -3.01 -10.78
N ALA A 81 15.85 -1.97 -10.01
CA ALA A 81 17.20 -1.44 -9.96
C ALA A 81 18.21 -2.49 -9.49
N GLU A 82 17.87 -3.28 -8.47
CA GLU A 82 18.71 -4.39 -8.00
C GLU A 82 18.89 -5.48 -9.06
N ALA A 83 17.80 -5.88 -9.73
CA ALA A 83 17.86 -6.87 -10.80
C ALA A 83 18.67 -6.37 -12.01
N ALA A 84 18.65 -5.07 -12.29
CA ALA A 84 19.46 -4.45 -13.31
C ALA A 84 20.95 -4.44 -12.92
N ALA A 85 21.27 -4.02 -11.69
CA ALA A 85 22.65 -3.94 -11.19
C ALA A 85 23.32 -5.32 -11.06
N SER A 86 22.57 -6.33 -10.65
CA SER A 86 23.05 -7.72 -10.52
C SER A 86 23.14 -8.47 -11.86
N GLY A 87 22.67 -7.87 -12.96
CA GLY A 87 22.59 -8.52 -14.28
C GLY A 87 21.47 -9.57 -14.41
N GLY A 88 20.67 -9.79 -13.35
CA GLY A 88 19.52 -10.70 -13.35
C GLY A 88 18.46 -10.32 -14.38
N LEU A 89 18.23 -9.02 -14.61
CA LEU A 89 17.32 -8.53 -15.65
C LEU A 89 17.76 -8.98 -17.05
N ALA A 90 19.04 -8.84 -17.37
CA ALA A 90 19.60 -9.27 -18.66
C ALA A 90 19.53 -10.79 -18.84
N GLN A 91 19.64 -11.57 -17.76
CA GLN A 91 19.46 -13.02 -17.80
C GLN A 91 17.98 -13.39 -18.05
N ALA A 92 17.04 -12.72 -17.38
CA ALA A 92 15.61 -12.93 -17.57
C ALA A 92 15.17 -12.62 -19.00
N VAL A 93 15.62 -11.48 -19.56
CA VAL A 93 15.33 -11.11 -20.96
C VAL A 93 15.87 -12.15 -21.94
N ARG A 94 17.12 -12.61 -21.76
CA ARG A 94 17.70 -13.65 -22.62
C ARG A 94 16.89 -14.95 -22.55
N LYS A 95 16.45 -15.36 -21.36
CA LYS A 95 15.62 -16.55 -21.17
C LYS A 95 14.29 -16.43 -21.92
N THR A 96 13.59 -15.30 -21.77
CA THR A 96 12.31 -15.05 -22.46
C THR A 96 12.49 -15.10 -23.99
N VAL A 97 13.50 -14.40 -24.53
CA VAL A 97 13.78 -14.39 -25.97
C VAL A 97 14.10 -15.80 -26.50
N GLN A 98 14.83 -16.61 -25.73
CA GLN A 98 15.10 -18.00 -26.10
C GLN A 98 13.83 -18.84 -26.11
N THR A 99 12.97 -18.70 -25.09
CA THR A 99 11.67 -19.40 -25.03
C THR A 99 10.77 -19.01 -26.21
N ASP A 100 10.68 -17.72 -26.54
CA ASP A 100 9.86 -17.25 -27.65
C ASP A 100 10.40 -17.72 -29.00
N ARG A 101 11.73 -17.74 -29.19
CA ARG A 101 12.35 -18.33 -30.38
C ARG A 101 12.02 -19.82 -30.52
N GLN A 102 12.08 -20.59 -29.43
CA GLN A 102 11.74 -22.01 -29.43
C GLN A 102 10.26 -22.24 -29.77
N ARG A 103 9.35 -21.38 -29.29
CA ARG A 103 7.93 -21.43 -29.68
C ARG A 103 7.73 -21.11 -31.16
N ALA A 104 8.40 -20.09 -31.68
CA ALA A 104 8.29 -19.70 -33.08
C ALA A 104 8.81 -20.80 -34.03
N THR A 105 9.92 -21.47 -33.69
CA THR A 105 10.44 -22.58 -34.50
C THR A 105 9.56 -23.83 -34.39
N ALA A 106 8.96 -24.11 -33.23
CA ALA A 106 8.00 -25.21 -33.07
C ALA A 106 6.68 -24.97 -33.84
N ALA A 107 6.28 -23.71 -34.06
CA ALA A 107 5.09 -23.36 -34.84
C ALA A 107 5.32 -23.39 -36.37
N ALA A 108 6.57 -23.29 -36.84
CA ALA A 108 6.92 -23.27 -38.26
C ALA A 108 6.55 -24.55 -39.06
N PRO A 109 6.72 -25.79 -38.57
CA PRO A 109 6.37 -26.99 -39.34
C PRO A 109 4.86 -27.29 -39.41
N ALA A 110 4.02 -26.65 -38.57
CA ALA A 110 2.57 -26.89 -38.58
C ALA A 110 1.84 -26.19 -39.75
N ARG A 111 2.43 -25.14 -40.34
CA ARG A 111 1.87 -24.43 -41.50
C ARG A 111 2.19 -25.09 -42.84
N ALA A 112 3.27 -25.87 -42.93
CA ALA A 112 3.70 -26.51 -44.18
C ALA A 112 2.92 -27.79 -44.53
N ARG A 113 2.17 -28.39 -43.58
CA ARG A 113 1.40 -29.64 -43.77
C ARG A 113 -0.08 -29.44 -44.10
N ARG A 114 -0.55 -28.20 -44.29
CA ARG A 114 -1.96 -27.89 -44.61
C ARG A 114 -2.21 -27.45 -46.05
N ALA A 115 -1.21 -27.57 -46.93
CA ALA A 115 -1.25 -27.13 -48.32
C ALA A 115 -0.78 -28.22 -49.31
N ALA A 116 -1.09 -29.49 -49.03
CA ALA A 116 -0.91 -30.61 -49.95
C ALA A 116 -2.21 -31.40 -50.07
#